data_AF-B3FA81-F1
#
_entry.id   AF-B3FA81-F1
#
_cell.length_a   1.000
_cell.length_b   1.000
_cell.length_c   1.000
_cell.angle_alpha   90.00
_cell.angle_beta   90.00
_cell.angle_gamma   90.00
#
_symmetry.space_group_name_H-M   'P 1'
#
loop_
_entity.id
_entity.type
_entity.pdbx_description
1 polymer ?
#
loop_
_entity_poly.entity_id
_entity_poly.type
_entity_poly.pdbx_seq_one_letter_code
_entity_poly.pdbx_strand_id
1 'polypeptide(L)'
;HYDGTVRNSVGQLIQLRYGEDGLCGEMVEFQTLPTVKLSNKAFEKKFRFDPSNERYLRRIFNEDIIKQLMGSGDVISELEREWEQLSRDREALRQIFPSGESKVVLPCNLQRMIWNVQKIFHINKRSPTDLSPIRVIQGVRDLLQKCVIVAGEDRLSKQANENATLLFQCLVRATLCTKCVSEEFRLSTEAFEWLIGEIETRFQQAQSAPGEMVGALAAQSLGEPAT
;
A
#
# COMPACT_ATOMS: atom_id res chain seq x y z
N HIS A 1 -8.42 17.32 17.81
CA HIS A 1 -9.88 17.52 17.92
C HIS A 1 -10.62 16.38 17.23
N TYR A 2 -11.92 16.20 17.47
CA TYR A 2 -12.71 15.11 16.86
C TYR A 2 -12.85 15.20 15.34
N ASP A 3 -12.61 16.37 14.75
CA ASP A 3 -12.55 16.58 13.31
C ASP A 3 -11.19 16.18 12.69
N GLY A 4 -10.28 15.62 13.49
CA GLY A 4 -8.91 15.23 13.11
C GLY A 4 -7.92 16.40 13.01
N THR A 5 -8.34 17.64 13.30
CA THR A 5 -7.46 18.81 13.27
C THR A 5 -6.69 18.98 14.58
N VAL A 6 -5.50 19.57 14.49
CA VAL A 6 -4.67 19.94 15.65
C VAL A 6 -4.82 21.44 15.87
N ARG A 7 -5.22 21.85 17.07
CA ARG A 7 -5.44 23.26 17.43
C ARG A 7 -4.82 23.57 18.80
N ASN A 8 -4.54 24.84 19.06
CA ASN A 8 -4.11 25.30 20.38
C ASN A 8 -5.31 25.57 21.32
N SER A 9 -5.02 26.00 22.55
CA SER A 9 -6.02 26.30 23.58
C SER A 9 -7.00 27.41 23.20
N VAL A 10 -6.62 28.31 22.28
CA VAL A 10 -7.47 29.40 21.77
C VAL A 10 -8.29 28.94 20.55
N GLY A 11 -8.14 27.68 20.12
CA GLY A 11 -8.83 27.11 18.97
C GLY A 11 -8.21 27.48 17.62
N GLN A 12 -7.01 28.07 17.59
CA GLN A 12 -6.29 28.34 16.35
C GLN A 12 -5.75 27.04 15.75
N LEU A 13 -5.96 26.86 14.45
CA LEU A 13 -5.51 25.69 13.70
C LEU A 13 -3.98 25.69 13.57
N ILE A 14 -3.35 24.58 13.96
CA ILE A 14 -1.91 24.34 13.81
C ILE A 14 -1.66 23.40 12.62
N GLN A 15 -2.37 22.26 12.57
CA GLN A 15 -2.27 21.29 11.48
C GLN A 15 -3.66 20.81 11.06
N LEU A 16 -3.84 20.58 9.76
CA LEU A 16 -5.07 20.00 9.20
C LEU A 16 -5.26 18.53 9.63
N ARG A 17 -4.15 17.80 9.72
CA ARG A 17 -4.07 16.43 10.24
C ARG A 17 -2.80 16.28 11.06
N TYR A 18 -2.92 15.56 12.17
CA TYR A 18 -1.77 15.22 13.00
C TYR A 18 -0.73 14.48 12.18
N GLY A 19 0.54 14.92 12.22
CA GLY A 19 1.62 14.29 11.45
C GLY A 19 1.48 14.39 9.92
N GLU A 20 0.56 15.23 9.42
CA GLU A 20 0.20 15.36 7.99
C GLU A 20 -0.43 14.11 7.34
N ASP A 21 -0.48 12.98 8.06
CA ASP A 21 -1.06 11.71 7.61
C ASP A 21 -2.22 11.21 8.51
N GLY A 22 -2.40 11.82 9.68
CA GLY A 22 -3.44 11.46 10.64
C GLY A 22 -3.14 10.18 11.45
N LEU A 23 -1.90 9.69 11.44
CA LEU A 23 -1.53 8.40 12.03
C LEU A 23 -0.81 8.52 13.37
N CYS A 24 -0.93 7.50 14.23
CA CYS A 24 -0.22 7.39 15.50
C CYS A 24 1.26 7.02 15.31
N GLY A 25 2.14 7.75 15.98
CA GLY A 25 3.59 7.49 15.97
C GLY A 25 3.99 6.12 16.56
N GLU A 26 3.14 5.51 17.39
CA GLU A 26 3.38 4.20 18.02
C GLU A 26 3.14 3.02 17.06
N MET A 27 2.32 3.21 16.03
CA MET A 27 1.84 2.16 15.12
C MET A 27 2.56 2.16 13.77
N VAL A 28 3.55 3.03 13.60
CA VAL A 28 4.35 3.17 12.38
C VAL A 28 5.71 2.50 12.51
N GLU A 29 6.20 1.95 11.41
CA GLU A 29 7.48 1.23 11.38
C GLU A 29 8.33 1.69 10.19
N PHE A 30 9.65 1.50 10.29
CA PHE A 30 10.55 1.72 9.17
C PHE A 30 10.27 0.70 8.05
N GLN A 31 9.93 1.21 6.88
CA GLN A 31 9.67 0.45 5.67
C GLN A 31 10.50 1.00 4.51
N THR A 32 10.59 0.23 3.42
CA THR A 32 11.32 0.64 2.22
C THR A 32 10.38 0.69 1.02
N LEU A 33 10.31 1.83 0.35
CA LEU A 33 9.61 1.98 -0.92
C LEU A 33 10.39 1.25 -2.03
N PRO A 34 9.83 0.18 -2.63
CA PRO A 34 10.58 -0.68 -3.52
C PRO A 34 10.81 -0.06 -4.92
N THR A 35 10.12 1.02 -5.27
CA THR A 35 10.10 1.61 -6.62
C THR A 35 11.14 2.72 -6.85
N VAL A 36 11.54 3.43 -5.79
CA VAL A 36 12.33 4.68 -5.88
C VAL A 36 13.73 4.44 -6.47
N LYS A 37 14.48 3.52 -5.88
CA LYS A 37 15.91 3.27 -6.19
C LYS A 37 16.17 2.47 -7.46
N LEU A 38 15.18 1.75 -7.99
CA LEU A 38 15.39 0.86 -9.13
C LEU A 38 15.69 1.63 -10.40
N SER A 39 16.57 1.08 -11.26
CA SER A 39 16.72 1.55 -12.64
C SER A 39 15.45 1.28 -13.44
N ASN A 40 15.22 1.98 -14.55
CA ASN A 40 14.00 1.80 -15.36
C ASN A 40 13.86 0.34 -15.83
N LYS A 41 14.96 -0.29 -16.27
CA LYS A 41 14.97 -1.69 -16.67
C LYS A 41 14.67 -2.65 -15.51
N ALA A 42 15.20 -2.38 -14.32
CA ALA A 42 14.93 -3.21 -13.14
C ALA A 42 13.48 -3.03 -12.66
N PHE A 43 12.94 -1.82 -12.73
CA PHE A 43 11.56 -1.51 -12.40
C PHE A 43 10.59 -2.24 -13.34
N GLU A 44 10.79 -2.13 -14.66
CA GLU A 44 9.98 -2.86 -15.64
C GLU A 44 10.05 -4.37 -15.43
N LYS A 45 11.26 -4.91 -15.24
CA LYS A 45 11.43 -6.34 -14.96
C LYS A 45 10.70 -6.77 -13.69
N LYS A 46 10.65 -5.94 -12.64
CA LYS A 46 10.04 -6.32 -11.36
C LYS A 46 8.53 -6.15 -11.32
N PHE A 47 7.97 -5.12 -11.96
CA PHE A 47 6.56 -4.76 -11.79
C PHE A 47 5.70 -4.96 -13.05
N ARG A 48 6.28 -4.93 -14.27
CA ARG A 48 5.50 -5.09 -15.49
C ARG A 48 5.14 -6.55 -15.71
N PHE A 49 3.85 -6.87 -15.68
CA PHE A 49 3.36 -8.23 -15.89
C PHE A 49 3.03 -8.46 -17.38
N ASP A 50 3.66 -9.46 -18.00
CA ASP A 50 3.43 -9.81 -19.40
C ASP A 50 2.60 -11.11 -19.50
N PRO A 51 1.32 -11.02 -19.89
CA PRO A 51 0.46 -12.19 -20.05
C PRO A 51 0.68 -12.95 -21.37
N SER A 52 1.57 -12.50 -22.26
CA SER A 52 1.72 -13.08 -23.60
C SER A 52 2.41 -14.46 -23.60
N ASN A 53 3.19 -14.77 -22.55
CA ASN A 53 3.99 -15.98 -22.49
C ASN A 53 3.28 -17.12 -21.73
N GLU A 54 2.58 -17.97 -22.47
CA GLU A 54 1.79 -19.07 -21.90
C GLU A 54 2.62 -20.05 -21.07
N ARG A 55 3.85 -20.39 -21.51
CA ARG A 55 4.73 -21.31 -20.76
C ARG A 55 5.13 -20.74 -19.41
N TYR A 56 5.30 -19.42 -19.35
CA TYR A 56 5.58 -18.70 -18.12
C TYR A 56 4.33 -18.67 -17.21
N LEU A 57 3.14 -18.39 -17.77
CA LEU A 57 1.89 -18.41 -17.01
C LEU A 57 1.57 -19.80 -16.41
N ARG A 58 1.81 -20.90 -17.14
CA ARG A 58 1.66 -22.29 -16.65
C ARG A 58 2.54 -22.64 -15.45
N ARG A 59 3.60 -21.88 -15.18
CA ARG A 59 4.43 -22.04 -13.97
C ARG A 59 3.89 -21.28 -12.78
N ILE A 60 3.02 -20.31 -13.01
CA ILE A 60 2.53 -19.37 -11.99
C ILE A 60 1.10 -19.69 -11.60
N PHE A 61 0.24 -19.96 -12.57
CA PHE A 61 -1.19 -20.09 -12.36
C PHE A 61 -1.71 -21.49 -12.67
N ASN A 62 -2.86 -21.82 -12.09
CA ASN A 62 -3.65 -22.99 -12.46
C ASN A 62 -4.24 -22.83 -13.87
N GLU A 63 -4.59 -23.96 -14.51
CA GLU A 63 -5.14 -23.97 -15.87
C GLU A 63 -6.42 -23.13 -16.02
N ASP A 64 -7.26 -23.08 -15.00
CA ASP A 64 -8.51 -22.32 -15.04
C ASP A 64 -8.26 -20.81 -15.14
N ILE A 65 -7.28 -20.30 -14.40
CA ILE A 65 -6.88 -18.90 -14.46
C ILE A 65 -6.23 -18.59 -15.82
N ILE A 66 -5.43 -19.50 -16.37
CA ILE A 66 -4.80 -19.31 -17.68
C ILE A 66 -5.85 -19.20 -18.78
N LYS A 67 -6.90 -20.04 -18.74
CA LYS A 67 -8.03 -19.95 -19.68
C LYS A 67 -8.75 -18.61 -19.56
N GLN A 68 -8.95 -18.11 -18.34
CA GLN A 68 -9.53 -16.78 -18.12
C GLN A 68 -8.66 -15.66 -18.67
N LEU A 69 -7.34 -15.71 -18.43
CA LEU A 69 -6.35 -14.74 -18.90
C LEU A 69 -6.29 -14.68 -20.43
N MET A 70 -6.32 -15.83 -21.09
CA MET A 70 -6.25 -15.91 -22.56
C MET A 70 -7.60 -15.59 -23.23
N GLY A 71 -8.71 -15.85 -22.55
CA GLY A 71 -10.05 -15.64 -23.09
C GLY A 71 -10.58 -14.21 -22.97
N SER A 72 -9.98 -13.36 -22.13
CA SER A 72 -10.53 -12.06 -21.76
C SER A 72 -9.59 -10.91 -22.11
N GLY A 73 -9.93 -10.12 -23.13
CA GLY A 73 -9.17 -8.92 -23.51
C GLY A 73 -9.13 -7.84 -22.42
N ASP A 74 -10.14 -7.81 -21.56
CA ASP A 74 -10.25 -6.85 -20.44
C ASP A 74 -9.11 -7.01 -19.43
N VAL A 75 -8.60 -8.24 -19.23
CA VAL A 75 -7.51 -8.47 -18.27
C VAL A 75 -6.24 -7.72 -18.69
N ILE A 76 -5.94 -7.73 -20.00
CA ILE A 76 -4.76 -7.06 -20.54
C ILE A 76 -4.87 -5.55 -20.32
N SER A 77 -6.08 -4.99 -20.51
CA SER A 77 -6.31 -3.56 -20.27
C SER A 77 -6.13 -3.19 -18.79
N GLU A 78 -6.63 -4.00 -17.86
CA GLU A 78 -6.46 -3.74 -16.42
C GLU A 78 -5.01 -3.89 -15.96
N LEU A 79 -4.25 -4.85 -16.50
CA LEU A 79 -2.82 -5.00 -16.23
C LEU A 79 -2.00 -3.80 -16.74
N GLU A 80 -2.33 -3.27 -17.92
CA GLU A 80 -1.67 -2.08 -18.44
C GLU A 80 -2.02 -0.85 -17.58
N ARG A 81 -3.27 -0.71 -17.12
CA ARG A 81 -3.67 0.35 -16.18
C ARG A 81 -2.92 0.26 -14.85
N GLU A 82 -2.73 -0.95 -14.32
CA GLU A 82 -1.92 -1.17 -13.11
C GLU A 82 -0.47 -0.71 -13.34
N TRP A 83 0.12 -1.07 -14.47
CA TRP A 83 1.48 -0.66 -14.83
C TRP A 83 1.64 0.86 -15.00
N GLU A 84 0.68 1.52 -15.67
CA GLU A 84 0.64 2.97 -15.80
C GLU A 84 0.51 3.66 -14.44
N GLN A 85 -0.31 3.12 -13.53
CA GLN A 85 -0.44 3.65 -12.17
C GLN A 85 0.88 3.54 -11.40
N LEU A 86 1.53 2.38 -11.41
CA LEU A 86 2.83 2.19 -10.75
C LEU A 86 3.92 3.10 -11.32
N SER A 87 3.87 3.36 -12.62
CA SER A 87 4.80 4.29 -13.29
C SER A 87 4.57 5.73 -12.85
N ARG A 88 3.31 6.17 -12.73
CA ARG A 88 2.95 7.50 -12.19
C ARG A 88 3.36 7.64 -10.73
N ASP A 89 3.07 6.64 -9.91
CA ASP A 89 3.44 6.62 -8.50
C ASP A 89 4.96 6.74 -8.32
N ARG A 90 5.73 6.02 -9.15
CA ARG A 90 7.19 6.09 -9.12
C ARG A 90 7.72 7.47 -9.47
N GLU A 91 7.13 8.14 -10.46
CA GLU A 91 7.52 9.51 -10.82
C GLU A 91 7.21 10.49 -9.69
N ALA A 92 5.99 10.42 -9.12
CA ALA A 92 5.61 11.22 -7.96
C ALA A 92 6.55 10.99 -6.76
N LEU A 93 6.87 9.73 -6.44
CA LEU A 93 7.80 9.41 -5.36
C LEU A 93 9.21 9.94 -5.59
N ARG A 94 9.69 10.00 -6.84
CA ARG A 94 11.00 10.57 -7.16
C ARG A 94 11.03 12.09 -7.05
N GLN A 95 9.89 12.75 -7.29
CA GLN A 95 9.74 14.18 -7.04
C GLN A 95 9.70 14.48 -5.54
N ILE A 96 9.05 13.63 -4.74
CA ILE A 96 8.99 13.75 -3.28
C ILE A 96 10.35 13.44 -2.63
N PHE A 97 11.07 12.42 -3.12
CA PHE A 97 12.37 11.98 -2.61
C PHE A 97 13.49 12.21 -3.65
N PRO A 98 13.91 13.45 -3.91
CA PRO A 98 14.91 13.77 -4.94
C PRO A 98 16.30 13.19 -4.63
N SER A 99 16.60 12.94 -3.35
CA SER A 99 17.84 12.29 -2.89
C SER A 99 17.88 10.78 -3.20
N GLY A 100 16.75 10.18 -3.60
CA GLY A 100 16.62 8.73 -3.78
C GLY A 100 16.54 7.96 -2.46
N GLU A 101 16.27 8.64 -1.34
CA GLU A 101 15.97 7.97 -0.07
C GLU A 101 14.69 7.15 -0.21
N SER A 102 14.79 5.87 0.16
CA SER A 102 13.70 4.91 0.01
C SER A 102 13.14 4.46 1.35
N LYS A 103 13.77 4.86 2.46
CA LYS A 103 13.32 4.51 3.80
C LYS A 103 12.24 5.50 4.20
N VAL A 104 11.11 4.97 4.62
CA VAL A 104 9.95 5.74 5.06
C VAL A 104 9.43 5.15 6.37
N VAL A 105 8.68 5.94 7.11
CA VAL A 105 7.99 5.50 8.32
C VAL A 105 6.51 5.43 7.98
N LEU A 106 5.96 4.22 7.93
CA LEU A 106 4.58 3.97 7.50
C LEU A 106 3.94 2.87 8.36
N PRO A 107 2.62 2.89 8.55
CA PRO A 107 1.91 1.83 9.27
C PRO A 107 1.91 0.54 8.46
N CYS A 108 1.53 -0.56 9.12
CA CYS A 108 1.36 -1.88 8.48
C CYS A 108 2.63 -2.36 7.77
N ASN A 109 3.53 -3.04 8.49
CA ASN A 109 4.71 -3.64 7.88
C ASN A 109 4.34 -4.76 6.88
N LEU A 110 4.17 -4.38 5.60
CA LEU A 110 3.58 -5.26 4.59
C LEU A 110 4.39 -6.53 4.37
N GLN A 111 5.73 -6.43 4.42
CA GLN A 111 6.61 -7.59 4.27
C GLN A 111 6.39 -8.62 5.39
N ARG A 112 6.28 -8.15 6.63
CA ARG A 112 6.01 -9.01 7.79
C ARG A 112 4.61 -9.62 7.71
N MET A 113 3.62 -8.85 7.29
CA MET A 113 2.24 -9.33 7.13
C MET A 113 2.14 -10.41 6.05
N ILE A 114 2.76 -10.19 4.88
CA ILE A 114 2.82 -11.19 3.80
C ILE A 114 3.52 -12.47 4.28
N TRP A 115 4.61 -12.33 5.04
CA TRP A 115 5.32 -13.49 5.59
C TRP A 115 4.45 -14.27 6.59
N ASN A 116 3.71 -13.59 7.48
CA ASN A 116 2.77 -14.22 8.40
C ASN A 116 1.69 -15.00 7.64
N VAL A 117 1.12 -14.40 6.60
CA VAL A 117 0.11 -15.04 5.73
C VAL A 117 0.66 -16.30 5.07
N GLN A 118 1.88 -16.25 4.54
CA GLN A 118 2.54 -17.42 3.96
C GLN A 118 2.69 -18.56 4.97
N LYS A 119 2.90 -18.23 6.26
CA LYS A 119 3.00 -19.21 7.33
C LYS A 119 1.65 -19.79 7.74
N ILE A 120 0.63 -18.95 7.90
CA ILE A 120 -0.73 -19.35 8.32
C ILE A 120 -1.36 -20.29 7.28
N PHE A 121 -1.26 -19.94 5.99
CA PHE A 121 -1.85 -20.70 4.90
C PHE A 121 -0.92 -21.76 4.30
N HIS A 122 0.25 -21.99 4.92
CA HIS A 122 1.24 -22.96 4.46
C HIS A 122 1.59 -22.86 2.96
N ILE A 123 1.76 -21.63 2.47
CA ILE A 123 1.95 -21.35 1.04
C ILE A 123 3.23 -22.00 0.51
N ASN A 124 3.08 -22.83 -0.52
CA ASN A 124 4.20 -23.41 -1.25
C ASN A 124 4.57 -22.53 -2.45
N LYS A 125 5.74 -21.89 -2.40
CA LYS A 125 6.19 -21.02 -3.49
C LYS A 125 6.49 -21.74 -4.81
N ARG A 126 6.55 -23.07 -4.79
CA ARG A 126 6.79 -23.89 -5.99
C ARG A 126 5.51 -24.33 -6.68
N SER A 127 4.37 -24.28 -6.00
CA SER A 127 3.09 -24.61 -6.63
C SER A 127 2.54 -23.42 -7.41
N PRO A 128 1.72 -23.69 -8.45
CA PRO A 128 0.92 -22.64 -9.05
C PRO A 128 -0.10 -22.07 -8.05
N THR A 129 -0.52 -20.83 -8.26
CA THR A 129 -1.56 -20.14 -7.50
C THR A 129 -2.90 -20.17 -8.25
N ASP A 130 -3.98 -20.18 -7.48
CA ASP A 130 -5.37 -20.04 -7.92
C ASP A 130 -5.83 -18.57 -8.00
N LEU A 131 -5.00 -17.63 -7.54
CA LEU A 131 -5.36 -16.22 -7.46
C LEU A 131 -5.34 -15.54 -8.84
N SER A 132 -6.49 -15.04 -9.28
CA SER A 132 -6.64 -14.30 -10.53
C SER A 132 -6.04 -12.89 -10.45
N PRO A 133 -5.27 -12.43 -11.45
CA PRO A 133 -4.79 -11.06 -11.55
C PRO A 133 -5.85 -9.97 -11.37
N ILE A 134 -7.04 -10.14 -11.96
CA ILE A 134 -8.14 -9.18 -11.81
C ILE A 134 -8.52 -9.03 -10.33
N ARG A 135 -8.57 -10.14 -9.59
CA ARG A 135 -8.94 -10.13 -8.17
C ARG A 135 -7.89 -9.41 -7.32
N VAL A 136 -6.61 -9.50 -7.70
CA VAL A 136 -5.53 -8.71 -7.05
C VAL A 136 -5.75 -7.23 -7.28
N ILE A 137 -5.91 -6.81 -8.55
CA ILE A 137 -6.10 -5.39 -8.91
C ILE A 137 -7.33 -4.82 -8.21
N GLN A 138 -8.46 -5.53 -8.26
CA GLN A 138 -9.70 -5.08 -7.63
C GLN A 138 -9.57 -5.05 -6.10
N GLY A 139 -8.99 -6.10 -5.48
CA GLY A 139 -8.82 -6.15 -4.03
C GLY A 139 -7.91 -5.04 -3.50
N VAL A 140 -6.84 -4.71 -4.21
CA VAL A 140 -5.98 -3.57 -3.86
C VAL A 140 -6.74 -2.25 -4.04
N ARG A 141 -7.49 -2.08 -5.14
CA ARG A 141 -8.30 -0.87 -5.37
C ARG A 141 -9.33 -0.66 -4.26
N ASP A 142 -10.04 -1.71 -3.89
CA ASP A 142 -11.07 -1.68 -2.85
C ASP A 142 -10.47 -1.40 -1.46
N LEU A 143 -9.31 -2.01 -1.15
CA LEU A 143 -8.56 -1.71 0.06
C LEU A 143 -8.23 -0.22 0.16
N LEU A 144 -7.65 0.34 -0.90
CA LEU A 144 -7.23 1.75 -0.89
C LEU A 144 -8.41 2.72 -0.81
N GLN A 145 -9.58 2.36 -1.34
CA GLN A 145 -10.80 3.15 -1.18
C GLN A 145 -11.29 3.19 0.27
N LYS A 146 -11.04 2.14 1.05
CA LYS A 146 -11.42 2.07 2.47
C LYS A 146 -10.39 2.74 3.40
N CYS A 147 -9.17 2.97 2.93
CA CYS A 147 -8.14 3.72 3.66
C CYS A 147 -8.44 5.22 3.68
N VAL A 148 -9.40 5.64 4.51
CA VAL A 148 -9.83 7.03 4.64
C VAL A 148 -9.29 7.66 5.93
N ILE A 149 -8.60 8.79 5.80
CA ILE A 149 -8.10 9.67 6.85
C ILE A 149 -8.92 10.98 6.91
N VAL A 150 -9.30 11.50 5.74
CA VAL A 150 -10.15 12.70 5.63
C VAL A 150 -11.52 12.26 5.14
N ALA A 151 -12.49 12.23 6.06
CA ALA A 151 -13.87 11.93 5.72
C ALA A 151 -14.51 13.11 4.97
N GLY A 152 -15.14 12.83 3.83
CA GLY A 152 -15.91 13.81 3.05
C GLY A 152 -16.05 13.42 1.58
N GLU A 153 -17.20 13.75 0.99
CA GLU A 153 -17.49 13.43 -0.42
C GLU A 153 -17.17 14.56 -1.39
N ASP A 154 -16.93 15.76 -0.87
CA ASP A 154 -16.59 16.94 -1.64
C ASP A 154 -15.17 16.83 -2.23
N ARG A 155 -14.92 17.64 -3.28
CA ARG A 155 -13.66 17.60 -4.02
C ARG A 155 -12.45 17.92 -3.15
N LEU A 156 -12.58 18.80 -2.15
CA LEU A 156 -11.47 19.18 -1.28
C LEU A 156 -11.13 18.04 -0.32
N SER A 157 -12.13 17.41 0.28
CA SER A 157 -11.93 16.25 1.17
C SER A 157 -11.28 15.07 0.45
N LYS A 158 -11.72 14.77 -0.78
CA LYS A 158 -11.11 13.70 -1.60
C LYS A 158 -9.63 13.99 -1.90
N GLN A 159 -9.33 15.21 -2.34
CA GLN A 159 -7.94 15.62 -2.59
C GLN A 159 -7.09 15.58 -1.32
N ALA A 160 -7.64 16.01 -0.19
CA ALA A 160 -6.94 15.97 1.09
C ALA A 160 -6.66 14.53 1.54
N ASN A 161 -7.61 13.61 1.33
CA ASN A 161 -7.41 12.20 1.63
C ASN A 161 -6.35 11.55 0.73
N GLU A 162 -6.40 11.84 -0.57
CA GLU A 162 -5.40 11.38 -1.54
C GLU A 162 -4.00 11.83 -1.14
N ASN A 163 -3.84 13.09 -0.73
CA ASN A 163 -2.55 13.63 -0.29
C ASN A 163 -2.07 12.96 1.01
N ALA A 164 -2.95 12.84 2.01
CA ALA A 164 -2.62 12.25 3.32
C ALA A 164 -2.22 10.76 3.21
N THR A 165 -2.79 10.04 2.24
CA THR A 165 -2.56 8.60 2.07
C THR A 165 -1.62 8.25 0.92
N LEU A 166 -1.10 9.24 0.18
CA LEU A 166 -0.32 9.03 -1.04
C LEU A 166 0.84 8.03 -0.87
N LEU A 167 1.68 8.24 0.15
CA LEU A 167 2.84 7.37 0.40
C LEU A 167 2.43 5.93 0.73
N PHE A 168 1.37 5.78 1.54
CA PHE A 168 0.83 4.48 1.90
C PHE A 168 0.22 3.77 0.70
N GLN A 169 -0.57 4.48 -0.12
CA GLN A 169 -1.13 3.95 -1.36
C GLN A 169 -0.02 3.47 -2.31
N CYS A 170 1.02 4.27 -2.52
CA CYS A 170 2.16 3.89 -3.36
C CYS A 170 2.88 2.65 -2.82
N LEU A 171 3.07 2.54 -1.50
CA LEU A 171 3.68 1.37 -0.87
C LEU A 171 2.83 0.11 -1.07
N VAL A 172 1.52 0.20 -0.84
CA VAL A 172 0.59 -0.92 -0.99
C VAL A 172 0.52 -1.38 -2.44
N ARG A 173 0.33 -0.46 -3.41
CA ARG A 173 0.29 -0.83 -4.84
C ARG A 173 1.59 -1.47 -5.30
N ALA A 174 2.73 -0.91 -4.91
CA ALA A 174 4.01 -1.47 -5.30
C ALA A 174 4.26 -2.83 -4.64
N THR A 175 3.86 -3.02 -3.39
CA THR A 175 4.10 -4.29 -2.69
C THR A 175 3.13 -5.37 -3.16
N LEU A 176 1.85 -5.06 -3.30
CA LEU A 176 0.78 -5.99 -3.68
C LEU A 176 0.48 -5.97 -5.19
N CYS A 177 1.46 -5.58 -6.00
CA CYS A 177 1.33 -5.62 -7.45
C CYS A 177 1.02 -7.04 -7.94
N THR A 178 0.22 -7.19 -8.99
CA THR A 178 -0.18 -8.51 -9.54
C THR A 178 1.03 -9.44 -9.71
N LYS A 179 2.11 -8.90 -10.29
CA LYS A 179 3.35 -9.62 -10.54
C LYS A 179 4.01 -10.11 -9.26
N CYS A 180 4.12 -9.23 -8.27
CA CYS A 180 4.73 -9.47 -6.97
C CYS A 180 3.97 -10.56 -6.21
N VAL A 181 2.64 -10.43 -6.16
CA VAL A 181 1.73 -11.36 -5.47
C VAL A 181 1.77 -12.74 -6.11
N SER A 182 1.77 -12.80 -7.44
CA SER A 182 1.70 -14.07 -8.17
C SER A 182 3.06 -14.76 -8.26
N GLU A 183 4.15 -14.04 -8.52
CA GLU A 183 5.48 -14.63 -8.71
C GLU A 183 6.27 -14.81 -7.41
N GLU A 184 6.42 -13.74 -6.63
CA GLU A 184 7.31 -13.70 -5.46
C GLU A 184 6.64 -14.29 -4.22
N PHE A 185 5.37 -13.92 -3.99
CA PHE A 185 4.65 -14.30 -2.78
C PHE A 185 3.80 -15.56 -2.93
N ARG A 186 3.33 -15.86 -4.14
CA ARG A 186 2.57 -17.07 -4.46
C ARG A 186 1.32 -17.22 -3.59
N LEU A 187 0.67 -16.11 -3.26
CA LEU A 187 -0.52 -16.12 -2.42
C LEU A 187 -1.68 -16.81 -3.13
N SER A 188 -2.45 -17.62 -2.40
CA SER A 188 -3.73 -18.14 -2.85
C SER A 188 -4.83 -17.08 -2.73
N THR A 189 -6.00 -17.36 -3.31
CA THR A 189 -7.17 -16.47 -3.19
C THR A 189 -7.52 -16.18 -1.72
N GLU A 190 -7.64 -17.22 -0.90
CA GLU A 190 -7.98 -17.10 0.52
C GLU A 190 -6.91 -16.31 1.31
N ALA A 191 -5.64 -16.59 1.03
CA ALA A 191 -4.52 -15.92 1.69
C ALA A 191 -4.47 -14.43 1.35
N PHE A 192 -4.77 -14.07 0.10
CA PHE A 192 -4.83 -12.69 -0.34
C PHE A 192 -6.00 -11.93 0.30
N GLU A 193 -7.19 -12.51 0.36
CA GLU A 193 -8.36 -11.87 1.00
C GLU A 193 -8.14 -11.64 2.49
N TRP A 194 -7.56 -12.62 3.17
CA TRP A 194 -7.17 -12.47 4.56
C TRP A 194 -6.15 -11.34 4.74
N LEU A 195 -5.14 -11.26 3.87
CA LEU A 195 -4.12 -10.20 3.91
C LEU A 195 -4.76 -8.81 3.75
N ILE A 196 -5.66 -8.65 2.79
CA ILE A 196 -6.35 -7.37 2.55
C ILE A 196 -7.16 -6.95 3.78
N GLY A 197 -7.91 -7.87 4.40
CA GLY A 197 -8.68 -7.58 5.62
C GLY A 197 -7.80 -7.22 6.83
N GLU A 198 -6.65 -7.89 6.98
CA GLU A 198 -5.71 -7.56 8.05
C GLU A 198 -5.06 -6.18 7.81
N ILE A 199 -4.69 -5.83 6.57
CA ILE A 199 -4.15 -4.50 6.25
C ILE A 199 -5.19 -3.41 6.56
N GLU A 200 -6.45 -3.61 6.16
CA GLU A 200 -7.54 -2.69 6.46
C GLU A 200 -7.67 -2.46 7.98
N THR A 201 -7.73 -3.55 8.76
CA THR A 201 -7.86 -3.50 10.21
C THR A 201 -6.69 -2.79 10.88
N ARG A 202 -5.46 -3.11 10.46
CA ARG A 202 -4.23 -2.49 11.00
C ARG A 202 -4.12 -1.02 10.64
N PHE A 203 -4.55 -0.64 9.44
CA PHE A 203 -4.57 0.76 9.03
C PHE A 203 -5.57 1.57 9.86
N GLN A 204 -6.77 1.03 10.12
CA GLN A 204 -7.75 1.68 11.00
C GLN A 204 -7.24 1.83 12.44
N GLN A 205 -6.56 0.80 12.96
CA GLN A 205 -5.94 0.86 14.30
C GLN A 205 -4.78 1.87 14.38
N ALA A 206 -4.12 2.18 13.26
CA ALA A 206 -3.02 3.13 13.23
C ALA A 206 -3.48 4.59 13.18
N GLN A 207 -4.79 4.88 13.06
CA GLN A 207 -5.29 6.24 13.05
C GLN A 207 -5.18 6.89 14.44
N SER A 208 -4.84 8.17 14.45
CA SER A 208 -4.70 8.94 15.69
C SER A 208 -6.02 9.14 16.41
N ALA A 209 -6.01 8.87 17.72
CA ALA A 209 -7.20 9.04 18.54
C ALA A 209 -7.49 10.54 18.76
N PRO A 210 -8.74 10.99 18.56
CA PRO A 210 -9.08 12.37 18.83
C PRO A 210 -9.03 12.66 20.32
N GLY A 211 -8.46 13.82 20.69
CA GLY A 211 -8.40 14.28 22.09
C GLY A 211 -7.07 13.98 22.79
N GLU A 212 -6.11 13.37 22.09
CA GLU A 212 -4.76 13.22 22.61
C GLU A 212 -4.05 14.57 22.81
N MET A 213 -3.28 14.66 23.91
CA MET A 213 -2.51 15.86 24.29
C MET A 213 -1.16 15.90 23.55
N VAL A 214 -1.22 15.95 22.22
CA VAL A 214 -0.07 15.83 21.31
C VAL A 214 1.04 16.86 21.57
N GLY A 215 0.70 18.05 22.09
CA GLY A 215 1.68 19.09 22.39
C GLY A 215 2.63 18.71 23.54
N ALA A 216 2.11 18.06 24.58
CA ALA A 216 2.93 17.59 25.70
C ALA A 216 3.80 16.39 25.29
N LEU A 217 3.23 15.47 24.50
CA LEU A 217 3.95 14.33 23.94
C LEU A 217 5.14 14.79 23.08
N ALA A 218 4.91 15.72 22.14
CA ALA A 218 5.97 16.24 21.30
C ALA A 218 7.09 16.93 22.11
N ALA A 219 6.73 17.67 23.16
CA ALA A 219 7.71 18.31 24.04
C ALA A 219 8.57 17.29 24.81
N GLN A 220 7.96 16.22 25.32
CA GLN A 220 8.68 15.13 26.00
C GLN A 220 9.58 14.34 25.05
N SER A 221 9.07 13.96 23.87
CA SER A 221 9.84 13.21 22.88
C SER A 221 11.08 13.94 22.38
N LEU A 222 11.06 15.28 22.36
CA LEU A 222 12.24 16.09 22.06
C LEU A 222 13.14 16.32 23.28
N GLY A 223 12.56 16.38 24.48
CA GLY A 223 13.28 16.65 25.72
C GLY A 223 14.12 15.48 26.22
N GLU A 224 13.59 14.24 26.17
CA GLU A 224 14.30 13.03 26.63
C GLU A 224 15.66 12.78 25.96
N PRO A 225 15.82 12.85 24.62
CA PRO A 225 17.13 12.63 23.99
C PRO A 225 18.13 13.77 24.20
N ALA A 226 17.68 14.91 24.74
CA ALA A 226 18.54 16.09 24.97
C ALA A 226 19.21 16.11 26.36
N THR A 227 18.80 15.23 27.28
CA THR A 227 19.36 15.07 28.64
C THR A 227 20.36 13.93 28.71
#